data_AF-A0A0F9IGT2-F1
#
_entry.id   AF-A0A0F9IGT2-F1
#
_cell.length_a   1.000
_cell.length_b   1.000
_cell.length_c   1.000
_cell.angle_alpha   90.00
_cell.angle_beta   90.00
_cell.angle_gamma   90.00
#
_symmetry.space_group_name_H-M   'P 1'
#
loop_
_entity.id
_entity.type
_entity.pdbx_description
1 polymer ?
#
loop_
_entity_poly.entity_id
_entity_poly.type
_entity_poly.pdbx_seq_one_letter_code
_entity_poly.pdbx_strand_id
1 'polypeptide(L)'
;MKGILTYWVRDRVDSFKSVKLTLCSDDDLSTAGTSEMRRMRLVRLLEESRKQNMSLSHGDLSMILLVSRATIKRDFNHLRKLGLVGPNGGGDG
;
A
#
# COMPACT_ATOMS: atom_id res chain seq x y z
N MET A 1 -10.91 -11.16 11.87
CA MET A 1 -9.59 -11.73 11.58
C MET A 1 -8.72 -10.71 10.85
N LYS A 2 -7.40 -10.76 11.04
CA LYS A 2 -6.43 -9.96 10.27
C LYS A 2 -5.40 -10.88 9.61
N GLY A 3 -5.15 -10.69 8.32
CA GLY A 3 -4.06 -11.35 7.61
C GLY A 3 -2.85 -10.43 7.58
N ILE A 4 -1.74 -10.88 8.16
CA ILE A 4 -0.49 -10.12 8.23
C ILE A 4 0.51 -10.67 7.20
N LEU A 5 1.14 -9.76 6.47
CA LEU A 5 2.24 -10.00 5.56
C LEU A 5 3.51 -9.36 6.11
N THR A 6 4.59 -10.13 6.24
CA THR A 6 5.94 -9.57 6.41
C THR A 6 6.56 -9.43 5.03
N TYR A 7 6.85 -8.20 4.60
CA TYR A 7 7.39 -7.89 3.29
C TYR A 7 8.78 -7.28 3.41
N TRP A 8 9.69 -7.59 2.49
CA TRP A 8 11.06 -7.07 2.50
C TRP A 8 11.18 -5.92 1.50
N VAL A 9 11.45 -4.72 1.99
CA VAL A 9 11.59 -3.51 1.18
C VAL A 9 13.07 -3.14 1.10
N ARG A 10 13.53 -2.72 -0.07
CA ARG A 10 14.88 -2.19 -0.27
C ARG A 10 15.00 -0.80 0.38
N ASP A 11 15.96 -0.63 1.27
CA ASP A 11 16.34 0.64 1.89
C ASP A 11 17.42 1.36 1.03
N ARG A 12 17.67 2.64 1.30
CA ARG A 12 18.57 3.53 0.52
C ARG A 12 20.03 3.05 0.45
N VAL A 13 20.43 2.11 1.29
CA VAL A 13 21.82 1.64 1.44
C VAL A 13 21.88 0.12 1.26
N ASP A 14 21.51 -0.38 0.07
CA ASP A 14 21.62 -1.79 -0.37
C ASP A 14 21.24 -2.86 0.67
N SER A 15 20.34 -2.49 1.57
CA SER A 15 19.88 -3.32 2.68
C SER A 15 18.39 -3.53 2.54
N PHE A 16 17.92 -4.69 3.00
CA PHE A 16 16.50 -4.98 3.04
C PHE A 16 16.02 -4.85 4.48
N LYS A 17 14.89 -4.17 4.66
CA LYS A 17 14.19 -4.11 5.95
C LYS A 17 12.84 -4.77 5.80
N SER A 18 12.50 -5.61 6.78
CA SER A 18 11.17 -6.21 6.86
C SER A 18 10.17 -5.18 7.38
N VAL A 19 9.01 -5.11 6.74
CA VAL A 19 7.85 -4.34 7.19
C VAL A 19 6.70 -5.29 7.44
N LYS A 20 6.01 -5.13 8.58
CA LYS A 20 4.78 -5.88 8.89
C LYS A 20 3.58 -5.10 8.40
N LEU A 21 2.74 -5.74 7.58
CA LEU A 21 1.63 -5.12 6.88
C LEU A 21 0.35 -5.92 7.10
N THR A 22 -0.76 -5.24 7.34
CA THR A 22 -2.10 -5.83 7.40
C THR A 22 -2.66 -5.91 5.98
N LEU A 23 -2.53 -7.07 5.34
CA LEU A 23 -3.01 -7.28 3.98
C LEU A 23 -4.55 -7.32 3.93
N CYS A 24 -5.17 -8.01 4.87
CA CYS A 24 -6.63 -8.05 5.02
C CYS A 24 -7.09 -7.86 6.46
N SER A 25 -8.24 -7.23 6.64
CA SER A 25 -8.97 -7.14 7.92
C SER A 25 -10.46 -7.32 7.68
N ASP A 26 -11.23 -7.56 8.74
CA ASP A 26 -12.70 -7.64 8.66
C ASP A 26 -13.32 -6.35 8.12
N ASP A 27 -12.67 -5.20 8.32
CA ASP A 27 -13.14 -3.90 7.81
C ASP A 27 -13.25 -3.91 6.27
N ASP A 28 -12.44 -4.74 5.60
CA ASP A 28 -12.48 -4.90 4.15
C ASP A 28 -13.85 -5.44 3.67
N LEU A 29 -14.55 -6.21 4.52
CA LEU A 29 -15.86 -6.81 4.21
C LEU A 29 -16.98 -5.77 4.15
N SER A 30 -16.78 -4.58 4.73
CA SER A 30 -17.77 -3.51 4.73
C SER A 30 -17.78 -2.65 3.46
N THR A 31 -16.85 -2.91 2.53
CA THR A 31 -16.68 -2.11 1.31
C THR A 31 -17.67 -2.49 0.20
N ALA A 32 -18.10 -1.52 -0.61
CA ALA A 32 -19.12 -1.72 -1.64
C ALA A 32 -18.57 -2.38 -2.93
N GLY A 33 -17.28 -2.72 -2.97
CA GLY A 33 -16.69 -3.44 -4.10
C GLY A 33 -15.16 -3.56 -4.06
N THR A 34 -14.63 -4.38 -4.97
CA THR A 34 -13.20 -4.76 -5.01
C THR A 34 -12.25 -3.58 -5.18
N SER A 35 -12.66 -2.52 -5.89
CA SER A 35 -11.83 -1.33 -6.08
C SER A 35 -11.78 -0.45 -4.84
N GLU A 36 -12.87 -0.34 -4.10
CA GLU A 36 -12.89 0.39 -2.83
C GLU A 36 -12.09 -0.37 -1.76
N MET A 37 -12.30 -1.68 -1.66
CA MET A 37 -11.50 -2.57 -0.82
C MET A 37 -10.00 -2.42 -1.09
N ARG A 38 -9.59 -2.43 -2.36
CA ARG A 38 -8.19 -2.27 -2.75
C ARG A 38 -7.63 -0.91 -2.35
N ARG A 39 -8.40 0.17 -2.49
CA ARG A 39 -7.98 1.51 -2.08
C ARG A 39 -7.85 1.65 -0.57
N MET A 40 -8.80 1.10 0.19
CA MET A 40 -8.71 0.97 1.65
C MET A 40 -7.44 0.24 2.08
N ARG A 41 -7.16 -0.92 1.47
CA ARG A 41 -5.92 -1.67 1.69
C ARG A 41 -4.69 -0.84 1.35
N LEU A 42 -4.68 -0.17 0.19
CA LEU A 42 -3.56 0.65 -0.25
C LEU A 42 -3.23 1.75 0.78
N VAL A 43 -4.23 2.49 1.28
CA VAL A 43 -4.03 3.50 2.33
C VAL A 43 -3.46 2.87 3.60
N ARG A 44 -4.04 1.75 4.06
CA ARG A 44 -3.55 1.02 5.24
C ARG A 44 -2.08 0.62 5.10
N LEU A 45 -1.70 0.02 3.97
CA LEU A 45 -0.33 -0.43 3.70
C LEU A 45 0.66 0.75 3.70
N LEU A 46 0.28 1.88 3.11
CA LEU A 46 1.11 3.09 3.11
C LEU A 46 1.30 3.67 4.52
N GLU A 47 0.25 3.71 5.32
CA GLU A 47 0.33 4.21 6.69
C GLU A 47 1.19 3.30 7.58
N GLU A 48 1.00 1.98 7.47
CA GLU A 48 1.76 1.00 8.24
C GLU A 48 3.24 0.99 7.85
N SER A 49 3.57 1.09 6.56
CA SER A 49 4.96 1.20 6.14
C SER A 49 5.60 2.50 6.65
N ARG A 50 4.89 3.63 6.55
CA ARG A 50 5.36 4.92 7.03
C ARG A 50 5.62 4.92 8.54
N LYS A 51 4.75 4.29 9.34
CA LYS A 51 4.93 4.12 10.78
C LYS A 51 6.19 3.30 11.12
N GLN A 52 6.65 2.46 10.19
CA GLN A 52 7.87 1.65 10.31
C GLN A 52 9.08 2.30 9.61
N ASN A 53 9.00 3.58 9.25
CA ASN A 53 10.03 4.33 8.53
C ASN A 53 10.40 3.73 7.16
N MET A 54 9.48 3.00 6.53
CA MET A 54 9.64 2.43 5.19
C MET A 54 8.64 3.05 4.21
N SER A 55 9.04 3.18 2.96
CA SER A 55 8.16 3.59 1.86
C SER A 55 7.97 2.43 0.90
N LEU A 56 6.74 2.19 0.48
CA LEU A 56 6.43 1.18 -0.54
C LEU A 56 6.43 1.86 -1.91
N SER A 57 7.16 1.29 -2.86
CA SER A 57 7.11 1.69 -4.27
C SER A 57 5.77 1.29 -4.90
N HIS A 58 5.43 1.85 -6.07
CA HIS A 58 4.27 1.34 -6.83
C HIS A 58 4.48 -0.13 -7.25
N GLY A 59 5.74 -0.55 -7.42
CA GLY A 59 6.11 -1.94 -7.69
C GLY A 59 5.78 -2.87 -6.52
N ASP A 60 6.14 -2.46 -5.31
CA ASP A 60 5.82 -3.22 -4.08
C ASP A 60 4.32 -3.37 -3.92
N LEU A 61 3.57 -2.28 -4.05
CA LEU A 61 2.11 -2.29 -3.91
C LEU A 61 1.44 -3.15 -4.99
N SER A 62 1.99 -3.16 -6.21
CA SER A 62 1.52 -4.02 -7.30
C SER A 62 1.71 -5.50 -6.97
N MET A 63 2.86 -5.87 -6.38
CA MET A 63 3.13 -7.24 -5.95
C MET A 63 2.30 -7.65 -4.72
N ILE A 64 2.18 -6.77 -3.72
CA ILE A 64 1.43 -7.05 -2.49
C ILE A 64 -0.08 -7.19 -2.76
N LEU A 65 -0.65 -6.31 -3.58
CA LEU A 65 -2.08 -6.30 -3.89
C LEU A 65 -2.45 -7.12 -5.13
N LEU A 66 -1.47 -7.76 -5.78
CA LEU A 66 -1.64 -8.61 -6.96
C LEU A 66 -2.44 -7.91 -8.10
N VAL A 67 -2.11 -6.65 -8.35
CA VAL A 67 -2.71 -5.86 -9.45
C VAL A 67 -1.64 -5.17 -10.27
N SER A 68 -1.95 -4.79 -11.50
CA SER A 68 -1.01 -4.05 -12.35
C SER A 68 -0.57 -2.71 -11.72
N ARG A 69 0.67 -2.29 -12.00
CA ARG A 69 1.17 -0.94 -11.64
C ARG A 69 0.27 0.18 -12.19
N ALA A 70 -0.36 -0.03 -13.35
CA ALA A 70 -1.31 0.93 -13.92
C ALA A 70 -2.57 1.08 -13.04
N THR A 71 -3.07 -0.01 -12.47
CA THR A 71 -4.16 0.02 -11.49
C THR A 71 -3.75 0.75 -10.22
N ILE A 72 -2.56 0.47 -9.69
CA ILE A 72 -2.01 1.21 -8.54
C ILE A 72 -1.98 2.72 -8.83
N LYS A 73 -1.38 3.14 -9.95
CA LYS A 73 -1.31 4.56 -10.34
C LYS A 73 -2.70 5.21 -10.45
N ARG A 74 -3.69 4.51 -11.02
CA ARG A 74 -5.08 5.00 -11.09
C ARG A 74 -5.69 5.19 -9.69
N ASP A 75 -5.50 4.23 -8.79
CA ASP A 75 -5.97 4.33 -7.42
C ASP A 75 -5.28 5.46 -6.63
N PHE A 76 -3.97 5.65 -6.82
CA PHE A 76 -3.25 6.80 -6.26
C PHE A 76 -3.81 8.14 -6.71
N ASN A 77 -4.09 8.28 -8.01
CA ASN A 77 -4.69 9.51 -8.54
C ASN A 77 -6.08 9.76 -7.95
N HIS A 78 -6.87 8.71 -7.74
CA HIS A 78 -8.16 8.83 -7.06
C HIS A 78 -7.99 9.24 -5.59
N LEU A 79 -7.11 8.59 -4.84
CA LEU A 79 -6.88 8.87 -3.41
C LEU A 79 -6.27 10.27 -3.19
N ARG A 80 -5.41 10.73 -4.10
CA ARG A 80 -4.87 12.11 -4.08
C ARG A 80 -5.97 13.15 -4.24
N LYS A 81 -6.93 12.93 -5.14
CA LYS A 81 -8.09 13.83 -5.31
C LYS A 81 -8.94 13.92 -4.03
N LEU A 82 -8.94 12.87 -3.22
CA LEU A 82 -9.62 12.82 -1.93
C LEU A 82 -8.78 13.34 -0.75
N GLY A 83 -7.52 13.74 -0.98
CA GLY A 83 -6.61 14.19 0.08
C GLY A 83 -6.10 13.08 1.01
N LEU A 84 -6.32 11.80 0.66
CA LEU A 84 -5.96 10.65 1.50
C LEU A 84 -4.50 10.21 1.34
N VAL A 85 -3.85 10.64 0.26
CA VAL A 85 -2.46 10.30 -0.04
C VAL A 85 -1.72 11.52 -0.55
N GLY A 86 -0.51 11.75 -0.04
CA GLY A 86 0.33 12.89 -0.42
C GLY A 86 0.91 12.80 -1.84
N PRO A 87 1.55 13.89 -2.32
CA PRO A 87 2.18 13.92 -3.64
C PRO A 87 3.27 12.85 -3.80
N ASN A 88 3.99 12.50 -2.73
CA ASN A 88 5.06 11.50 -2.72
C ASN A 88 4.60 10.10 -2.26
N GLY A 89 3.32 9.77 -2.42
CA GLY A 89 2.70 8.60 -1.79
C GLY A 89 3.20 7.22 -2.23
N GLY A 90 4.09 7.10 -3.21
CA GLY A 90 4.80 5.88 -3.54
C GLY A 90 6.28 6.20 -3.61
N GLY A 91 7.14 5.34 -3.06
CA GLY A 91 8.60 5.52 -3.03
C GLY A 91 9.31 5.45 -4.39
N ASP A 92 8.67 5.94 -5.45
CA ASP A 92 9.25 6.06 -6.79
C ASP A 92 9.81 7.50 -6.93
N GLY A 93 10.90 7.78 -6.24
CA GLY A 93 11.65 9.04 -6.28
C GLY A 93 13.13 8.80 -6.14
#